data_AF-A0ABC8LGI6-F1
#
_entry.id   AF-A0ABC8LGI6-F1
#
_cell.length_a   1.000
_cell.length_b   1.000
_cell.length_c   1.000
_cell.angle_alpha   90.00
_cell.angle_beta   90.00
_cell.angle_gamma   90.00
#
_symmetry.space_group_name_H-M   'P 1'
#
loop_
_entity.id
_entity.type
_entity.pdbx_description
1 polymer ?
#
loop_
_entity_poly.entity_id
_entity_poly.type
_entity_poly.pdbx_seq_one_letter_code
_entity_poly.pdbx_strand_id
1 'polypeptide(L)'
;MSSGSSSSNSQRRRATVDIPNRCWCGSNLTTFGAKTKENLFRRFYRCEIGVKLHEDVQSFKNTTTLHLQEQAKYVEDSLLEMKRIIQNQTLQLSEFRRYSTQDNDTAVVDATLESLNNGSFITKAQSPFINIAAAAIALGTMAWLYAKTST
;
A
#
# COMPACT_ATOMS: atom_id res chain seq x y z
N MET A 1 -39.99 -65.47 48.97
CA MET A 1 -38.65 -64.90 49.24
C MET A 1 -38.37 -63.92 48.12
N SER A 2 -38.45 -62.62 48.38
CA SER A 2 -38.36 -61.58 47.35
C SER A 2 -36.92 -61.07 47.28
N SER A 3 -36.22 -61.37 46.19
CA SER A 3 -34.88 -60.86 45.94
C SER A 3 -34.98 -59.47 45.29
N GLY A 4 -34.84 -58.43 46.12
CA GLY A 4 -34.72 -57.06 45.63
C GLY A 4 -33.35 -56.86 44.98
N SER A 5 -33.33 -56.70 43.65
CA SER A 5 -32.14 -56.30 42.91
C SER A 5 -31.83 -54.84 43.22
N SER A 6 -30.82 -54.61 44.05
CA SER A 6 -30.23 -53.29 44.28
C SER A 6 -29.63 -52.78 42.98
N SER A 7 -30.41 -52.02 42.21
CA SER A 7 -29.91 -51.27 41.06
C SER A 7 -28.94 -50.21 41.57
N SER A 8 -27.65 -50.52 41.47
CA SER A 8 -26.54 -49.60 41.70
C SER A 8 -26.70 -48.41 40.76
N ASN A 9 -27.33 -47.35 41.26
CA ASN A 9 -27.51 -46.11 40.53
C ASN A 9 -26.13 -45.45 40.44
N SER A 10 -25.34 -45.82 39.43
CA SER A 10 -24.09 -45.16 39.11
C SER A 10 -24.45 -43.71 38.84
N GLN A 11 -24.23 -42.85 39.82
CA GLN A 11 -24.28 -41.41 39.65
C GLN A 11 -23.28 -41.10 38.54
N ARG A 12 -23.80 -40.93 37.31
CA ARG A 12 -23.09 -40.25 36.24
C ARG A 12 -22.80 -38.88 36.82
N ARG A 13 -21.58 -38.70 37.36
CA ARG A 13 -21.06 -37.39 37.72
C ARG A 13 -21.24 -36.56 36.47
N ARG A 14 -22.21 -35.65 36.51
CA ARG A 14 -22.42 -34.64 35.50
C ARG A 14 -21.10 -33.90 35.46
N ALA A 15 -20.24 -34.21 34.48
CA ALA A 15 -19.01 -33.48 34.27
C ALA A 15 -19.45 -32.04 34.07
N THR A 16 -19.25 -31.20 35.08
CA THR A 16 -19.18 -29.76 34.85
C THR A 16 -18.08 -29.65 33.81
N VAL A 17 -18.44 -29.24 32.60
CA VAL A 17 -17.44 -28.94 31.57
C VAL A 17 -16.71 -27.72 32.11
N ASP A 18 -15.66 -27.97 32.88
CA ASP A 18 -14.81 -26.93 33.41
C ASP A 18 -14.26 -26.14 32.22
N ILE A 19 -14.18 -24.83 32.41
CA ILE A 19 -13.65 -23.92 31.41
C ILE A 19 -12.25 -24.43 31.01
N PRO A 20 -12.00 -24.67 29.71
CA PRO A 20 -10.66 -25.06 29.27
C PRO A 20 -9.63 -24.03 29.71
N ASN A 21 -8.48 -24.48 30.17
CA ASN A 21 -7.34 -23.61 30.48
C ASN A 21 -6.47 -23.33 29.23
N ARG A 22 -6.66 -24.10 28.16
CA ARG A 22 -5.92 -24.00 26.90
C ARG A 22 -6.85 -23.80 25.72
N CYS A 23 -6.38 -23.04 24.74
CA CYS A 23 -6.98 -22.93 23.42
C CYS A 23 -6.71 -24.21 22.61
N TRP A 24 -7.50 -24.42 21.56
CA TRP A 24 -7.28 -25.47 20.55
C TRP A 24 -5.84 -25.50 19.99
N CYS A 25 -5.17 -24.35 19.89
CA CYS A 25 -3.79 -24.27 19.43
C CYS A 25 -2.73 -24.60 20.51
N GLY A 26 -3.14 -24.98 21.73
CA GLY A 26 -2.25 -25.26 22.86
C GLY A 26 -1.80 -24.04 23.67
N SER A 27 -2.08 -22.81 23.20
CA SER A 27 -1.81 -21.60 23.97
C SER A 27 -2.80 -21.41 25.14
N ASN A 28 -2.49 -20.49 26.07
CA ASN A 28 -3.40 -20.13 27.14
C ASN A 28 -4.64 -19.38 26.63
N LEU A 29 -5.67 -19.34 27.47
CA LEU A 29 -6.87 -18.54 27.26
C LEU A 29 -6.84 -17.29 28.14
N THR A 30 -7.07 -16.13 27.54
CA THR A 30 -7.34 -14.87 28.22
C THR A 30 -8.84 -14.72 28.48
N THR A 31 -9.20 -14.14 29.62
CA THR A 31 -10.60 -13.88 29.99
C THR A 31 -10.97 -12.42 29.80
N PHE A 32 -12.09 -12.15 29.14
CA PHE A 32 -12.65 -10.82 28.91
C PHE A 32 -14.05 -10.72 29.51
N GLY A 33 -14.39 -9.58 30.12
CA GLY A 33 -15.77 -9.27 30.52
C GLY A 33 -16.46 -8.42 29.46
N ALA A 34 -17.70 -8.76 29.09
CA ALA A 34 -18.51 -7.84 28.30
C ALA A 34 -18.81 -6.56 29.10
N LYS A 35 -18.72 -5.44 28.38
CA LYS A 35 -19.01 -4.09 28.89
C LYS A 35 -20.39 -3.57 28.43
N THR A 36 -21.09 -4.31 27.57
CA THR A 36 -22.39 -3.88 27.03
C THR A 36 -23.50 -4.07 28.06
N LYS A 37 -24.47 -3.16 28.11
CA LYS A 37 -25.54 -3.15 29.13
C LYS A 37 -26.33 -4.46 29.16
N GLU A 38 -26.51 -5.08 28.00
CA GLU A 38 -27.27 -6.32 27.81
C GLU A 38 -26.48 -7.57 28.23
N ASN A 39 -25.14 -7.49 28.32
CA ASN A 39 -24.27 -8.62 28.64
C ASN A 39 -23.22 -8.27 29.72
N LEU A 40 -23.51 -7.31 30.60
CA LEU A 40 -22.61 -6.86 31.66
C LEU A 40 -22.09 -8.06 32.46
N PHE A 41 -20.77 -8.11 32.68
CA PHE A 41 -20.06 -9.14 33.44
C PHE A 41 -20.01 -10.54 32.81
N ARG A 42 -20.57 -10.77 31.62
CA ARG A 42 -20.42 -12.05 30.92
C ARG A 42 -18.95 -12.27 30.54
N ARG A 43 -18.38 -13.40 30.95
CA ARG A 43 -16.99 -13.76 30.64
C ARG A 43 -16.89 -14.45 29.27
N PHE A 44 -15.87 -14.08 28.52
CA PHE A 44 -15.48 -14.68 27.25
C PHE A 44 -14.02 -15.12 27.32
N TYR A 45 -13.72 -16.27 26.74
CA TYR A 45 -12.38 -16.81 26.67
C TYR A 45 -11.87 -16.68 25.24
N ARG A 46 -10.68 -16.10 25.08
CA ARG A 46 -10.02 -15.97 23.77
C ARG A 46 -8.60 -16.48 23.88
N CYS A 47 -8.07 -16.98 22.78
CA CYS A 47 -6.68 -17.39 22.69
C CYS A 47 -5.75 -16.19 22.85
N GLU A 48 -4.70 -16.32 23.68
CA GLU A 48 -3.68 -15.27 23.84
C GLU A 48 -3.02 -14.90 22.50
N ILE A 49 -2.64 -15.91 21.69
CA ILE A 49 -2.05 -15.69 20.36
C ILE A 49 -3.04 -14.95 19.46
N GLY A 50 -4.32 -15.34 19.49
CA GLY A 50 -5.34 -14.70 18.66
C GLY A 50 -5.59 -13.24 19.03
N VAL A 51 -5.51 -12.91 20.32
CA VAL A 51 -5.60 -11.53 20.80
C VAL A 51 -4.40 -10.71 20.31
N LYS A 52 -3.19 -11.23 20.49
CA LYS A 52 -1.96 -10.55 20.04
C LYS A 52 -1.95 -10.33 18.53
N LEU A 53 -2.26 -11.36 17.74
CA LEU A 53 -2.33 -11.24 16.28
C LEU A 53 -3.38 -10.21 15.85
N HIS A 54 -4.53 -10.15 16.53
CA HIS A 54 -5.53 -9.14 16.24
C HIS A 54 -5.00 -7.72 16.49
N GLU A 55 -4.29 -7.49 17.60
CA GLU A 55 -3.66 -6.20 17.89
C GLU A 55 -2.58 -5.84 16.86
N ASP A 56 -1.71 -6.79 16.51
CA ASP A 56 -0.66 -6.62 15.51
C ASP A 56 -1.24 -6.26 14.13
N VAL A 57 -2.30 -6.96 13.71
CA VAL A 57 -3.00 -6.69 12.44
C VAL A 57 -3.67 -5.31 12.44
N GLN A 58 -4.30 -4.90 13.54
CA GLN A 58 -4.90 -3.57 13.64
C GLN A 58 -3.84 -2.47 13.62
N SER A 59 -2.73 -2.68 14.32
CA SER A 59 -1.58 -1.76 14.32
C SER A 59 -1.05 -1.60 12.89
N PHE A 60 -0.75 -2.71 12.22
CA PHE A 60 -0.29 -2.71 10.83
C PHE A 60 -1.27 -1.99 9.90
N LYS A 61 -2.57 -2.33 9.96
CA LYS A 61 -3.60 -1.69 9.16
C LYS A 61 -3.61 -0.18 9.34
N ASN A 62 -3.56 0.30 10.58
CA ASN A 62 -3.58 1.72 10.88
C ASN A 62 -2.33 2.41 10.32
N THR A 63 -1.15 1.87 10.59
CA THR A 63 0.13 2.44 10.11
C THR A 63 0.19 2.47 8.58
N THR A 64 -0.15 1.38 7.91
CA THR A 64 -0.16 1.33 6.44
C THR A 64 -1.17 2.32 5.84
N THR A 65 -2.36 2.43 6.44
CA THR A 65 -3.38 3.38 5.97
C THR A 65 -2.89 4.83 6.09
N LEU A 66 -2.24 5.17 7.20
CA LEU A 66 -1.68 6.51 7.41
C LEU A 66 -0.58 6.84 6.39
N HIS A 67 0.35 5.92 6.15
CA HIS A 67 1.40 6.13 5.15
C HIS A 67 0.85 6.28 3.73
N LEU A 68 -0.14 5.46 3.35
CA LEU A 68 -0.78 5.57 2.04
C LEU A 68 -1.52 6.91 1.89
N GLN A 69 -2.16 7.40 2.95
CA GLN A 69 -2.83 8.69 2.94
C GLN A 69 -1.84 9.85 2.82
N GLU A 70 -0.68 9.76 3.48
CA GLU A 70 0.39 10.76 3.36
C GLU A 70 0.96 10.79 1.93
N GLN A 71 1.23 9.63 1.34
CA GLN A 71 1.68 9.54 -0.05
C GLN A 71 0.64 10.09 -1.03
N ALA A 72 -0.65 9.79 -0.81
CA ALA A 72 -1.72 10.31 -1.65
C ALA A 72 -1.76 11.85 -1.63
N LYS A 73 -1.61 12.47 -0.44
CA LYS A 73 -1.53 13.94 -0.31
C LYS A 73 -0.32 14.51 -1.02
N TYR A 74 0.86 13.90 -0.84
CA TYR A 74 2.09 14.33 -1.50
C TYR A 74 1.95 14.31 -3.03
N VAL A 75 1.36 13.24 -3.57
CA VAL A 75 1.11 13.12 -5.01
C VAL A 75 0.12 14.20 -5.47
N GLU A 76 -0.98 14.42 -4.73
CA GLU A 76 -1.96 15.46 -5.06
C GLU A 76 -1.33 16.86 -5.07
N ASP A 77 -0.54 17.20 -4.05
CA ASP A 77 0.17 18.48 -3.96
C ASP A 77 1.15 18.66 -5.13
N SER A 78 1.92 17.63 -5.47
CA SER A 78 2.87 17.66 -6.58
C SER A 78 2.18 17.82 -7.95
N LEU A 79 1.03 17.18 -8.14
CA LEU A 79 0.22 17.33 -9.36
C LEU A 79 -0.36 18.74 -9.46
N LEU A 80 -0.77 19.32 -8.33
CA LEU A 80 -1.30 20.68 -8.28
C LEU A 80 -0.20 21.70 -8.62
N GLU A 81 1.01 21.52 -8.09
CA GLU A 81 2.16 22.35 -8.43
C GLU A 81 2.52 22.24 -9.92
N MET A 82 2.59 21.02 -10.45
CA MET A 82 2.85 20.80 -11.88
C MET A 82 1.79 21.45 -12.76
N LYS A 83 0.51 21.38 -12.37
CA LYS A 83 -0.58 22.06 -13.09
C LYS A 83 -0.40 23.57 -13.12
N ARG A 84 0.02 24.20 -12.01
CA ARG A 84 0.31 25.64 -11.95
C ARG A 84 1.46 26.00 -12.90
N ILE A 85 2.54 25.21 -12.91
CA ILE A 85 3.70 25.44 -13.78
C ILE A 85 3.28 25.35 -15.25
N ILE A 86 2.52 24.32 -15.63
CA ILE A 86 2.03 24.14 -17.01
C ILE A 86 1.15 25.32 -17.43
N GLN A 87 0.24 25.77 -16.56
CA GLN A 87 -0.62 26.92 -16.86
C GLN A 87 0.19 28.19 -17.07
N ASN A 88 1.19 28.45 -16.21
CA ASN A 88 2.06 29.61 -16.35
C ASN A 88 2.87 29.57 -17.65
N GLN A 89 3.47 28.42 -17.98
CA GLN A 89 4.17 28.23 -19.26
C GLN A 89 3.25 28.43 -20.47
N THR A 90 2.01 27.96 -20.40
CA THR A 90 1.02 28.13 -21.47
C THR A 90 0.68 29.61 -21.67
N LEU A 91 0.56 30.38 -20.59
CA LEU A 91 0.32 31.83 -20.67
C LEU A 91 1.52 32.54 -21.30
N GLN A 92 2.74 32.28 -20.85
CA GLN A 92 3.95 32.87 -21.43
C GLN A 92 4.10 32.53 -22.92
N LEU A 93 3.83 31.28 -23.31
CA LEU A 93 3.84 30.87 -24.72
C LEU A 93 2.75 31.59 -25.54
N SER A 94 1.58 31.81 -24.95
CA SER A 94 0.48 32.54 -25.62
C SER A 94 0.78 34.03 -25.78
N GLU A 95 1.46 34.65 -24.81
CA GLU A 95 1.92 36.04 -24.88
C GLU A 95 3.03 36.18 -25.92
N PHE A 96 4.05 35.32 -25.88
CA PHE A 96 5.12 35.30 -26.86
C PHE A 96 4.57 35.11 -28.29
N ARG A 97 3.63 34.16 -28.46
CA ARG A 97 2.94 33.96 -29.75
C ARG A 97 2.24 35.24 -30.21
N ARG A 98 1.54 35.96 -29.33
CA ARG A 98 0.85 37.22 -29.68
C ARG A 98 1.82 38.30 -30.17
N TYR A 99 2.95 38.48 -29.48
CA TYR A 99 3.98 39.45 -29.90
C TYR A 99 4.59 39.09 -31.26
N SER A 100 4.93 37.82 -31.51
CA SER A 100 5.48 37.40 -32.81
C SER A 100 4.48 37.49 -33.98
N THR A 101 3.17 37.39 -33.73
CA THR A 101 2.15 37.62 -34.77
C THR A 101 1.94 39.10 -35.09
N GLN A 102 2.21 40.01 -34.15
CA GLN A 102 2.07 41.46 -34.37
C GLN A 102 3.18 42.02 -35.28
N ASP A 103 4.37 41.41 -35.26
CA ASP A 103 5.51 41.82 -36.10
C ASP A 103 5.48 41.24 -37.53
N ASN A 104 4.60 40.27 -37.82
CA ASN A 104 4.48 39.62 -39.13
C ASN A 104 3.40 40.22 -40.06
N ASP A 105 2.73 41.32 -39.65
CA ASP A 105 1.87 42.10 -40.54
C ASP A 105 2.64 42.96 -41.56
N THR A 106 3.98 42.81 -41.62
CA THR A 106 4.80 43.28 -42.74
C THR A 106 5.51 42.12 -43.43
N ALA A 107 4.79 41.54 -44.40
CA ALA A 107 5.34 40.97 -45.64
C ALA A 107 6.42 39.86 -45.54
N VAL A 108 6.10 38.67 -45.00
CA VAL A 108 6.84 37.43 -45.36
C VAL A 108 5.90 36.22 -45.38
N VAL A 109 4.91 36.25 -46.28
CA VAL A 109 4.11 35.05 -46.62
C VAL A 109 4.60 34.58 -47.99
N ASP A 110 5.68 33.80 -48.02
CA ASP A 110 5.91 32.79 -49.07
C ASP A 110 7.21 31.97 -48.90
N ALA A 111 8.17 32.41 -48.07
CA ALA A 111 9.48 31.74 -47.98
C ALA A 111 9.56 30.57 -46.98
N THR A 112 8.56 30.34 -46.13
CA THR A 112 8.67 29.43 -44.97
C THR A 112 8.13 28.01 -45.20
N LEU A 113 7.50 27.71 -46.34
CA LEU A 113 6.93 26.38 -46.58
C LEU A 113 7.97 25.32 -47.03
N GLU A 114 9.18 25.72 -47.43
CA GLU A 114 10.28 24.79 -47.76
C GLU A 114 11.16 24.41 -46.55
N SER A 115 11.15 25.21 -45.47
CA SER A 115 11.95 24.97 -44.26
C SER A 115 11.43 23.80 -43.40
N LEU A 116 10.13 23.51 -43.50
CA LEU A 116 9.49 22.42 -42.73
C LEU A 116 9.79 21.01 -43.25
N ASN A 117 10.35 20.87 -44.47
CA ASN A 117 10.66 19.55 -45.01
C ASN A 117 12.01 19.00 -44.53
N ASN A 118 12.82 19.80 -43.83
CA ASN A 118 14.02 19.37 -43.12
C ASN A 118 13.72 19.11 -41.64
N GLY A 119 12.59 18.45 -41.37
CA GLY A 119 12.25 17.86 -40.08
C GLY A 119 13.24 16.78 -39.70
N SER A 120 14.46 17.20 -39.34
CA SER A 120 15.43 16.41 -38.64
C SER A 120 14.79 16.01 -37.32
N PHE A 121 14.41 14.74 -37.21
CA PHE A 121 14.13 14.10 -35.94
C PHE A 121 15.30 14.44 -35.01
N ILE A 122 15.06 15.32 -34.04
CA ILE A 122 15.97 15.50 -32.92
C ILE A 122 15.88 14.20 -32.11
N THR A 123 16.67 13.21 -32.52
CA THR A 123 17.15 12.17 -31.65
C THR A 123 17.99 12.88 -30.61
N LYS A 124 17.40 13.20 -29.45
CA LYS A 124 18.16 13.66 -28.29
C LYS A 124 19.14 12.55 -27.96
N ALA A 125 20.40 12.76 -28.31
CA ALA A 125 21.49 11.85 -28.03
C ALA A 125 21.54 11.58 -26.53
N GLN A 126 21.09 10.39 -26.15
CA GLN A 126 21.21 9.86 -24.81
C GLN A 126 22.71 9.73 -24.52
N SER A 127 23.20 10.52 -23.58
CA SER A 127 24.64 10.65 -23.33
C SER A 127 25.23 9.29 -22.94
N PRO A 128 26.46 8.96 -23.39
CA PRO A 128 27.07 7.64 -23.14
C PRO A 128 27.19 7.31 -21.66
N PHE A 129 27.30 8.33 -20.80
CA PHE A 129 27.34 8.17 -19.34
C PHE A 129 26.05 7.59 -18.74
N ILE A 130 24.88 7.90 -19.30
CA ILE A 130 23.60 7.37 -18.81
C ILE A 130 23.50 5.87 -19.12
N ASN A 131 23.97 5.46 -20.30
CA ASN A 131 23.97 4.05 -20.69
C ASN A 131 24.97 3.23 -19.87
N ILE A 132 26.14 3.80 -19.56
CA ILE A 132 27.14 3.17 -18.69
C ILE A 132 26.61 3.02 -17.26
N ALA A 133 25.98 4.06 -16.71
CA ALA A 133 25.40 4.02 -15.38
C ALA A 133 24.28 2.97 -15.28
N ALA A 134 23.38 2.92 -16.26
CA ALA A 134 22.32 1.92 -16.33
C ALA A 134 22.88 0.49 -16.42
N ALA A 135 23.92 0.27 -17.23
CA ALA A 135 24.56 -1.04 -17.36
C ALA A 135 25.26 -1.47 -16.05
N ALA A 136 25.94 -0.56 -15.36
CA ALA A 136 26.59 -0.87 -14.09
C ALA A 136 25.57 -1.28 -13.00
N ILE A 137 24.43 -0.60 -12.94
CA ILE A 137 23.34 -0.94 -12.00
C ILE A 137 22.74 -2.31 -12.34
N ALA A 138 22.50 -2.60 -13.62
CA ALA A 138 21.97 -3.89 -14.06
C ALA A 138 22.93 -5.04 -13.74
N LEU A 139 24.23 -4.86 -13.99
CA LEU A 139 25.23 -5.90 -13.68
C LEU A 139 25.41 -6.11 -12.18
N GLY A 140 25.41 -5.03 -11.37
CA GLY A 140 25.49 -5.13 -9.92
C GLY A 140 24.31 -5.86 -9.29
N THR A 141 23.08 -5.58 -9.77
CA THR A 141 21.87 -6.26 -9.28
C THR A 141 21.84 -7.74 -9.65
N MET A 142 22.24 -8.08 -10.88
CA MET A 142 22.31 -9.48 -11.31
C MET A 142 23.39 -10.27 -10.56
N ALA A 143 24.56 -9.68 -10.31
CA ALA A 143 25.62 -10.32 -9.53
C ALA A 143 25.20 -10.55 -8.06
N TRP A 144 24.52 -9.57 -7.45
CA TRP A 144 24.00 -9.69 -6.09
C TRP A 144 22.93 -10.78 -5.96
N LEU A 145 21.98 -10.83 -6.91
CA LEU A 145 20.97 -11.88 -6.96
C LEU A 145 21.61 -13.25 -7.13
N TYR A 146 22.59 -13.38 -8.03
CA TYR A 146 23.30 -14.64 -8.26
C TYR A 146 23.97 -15.16 -6.97
N ALA A 147 24.72 -14.30 -6.28
CA ALA A 147 25.38 -14.65 -5.03
C ALA A 147 24.39 -15.10 -3.93
N LYS A 148 23.21 -14.47 -3.87
CA LYS A 148 22.16 -14.79 -2.90
C LYS A 148 21.41 -16.09 -3.21
N THR A 149 21.29 -16.44 -4.49
CA THR A 149 20.63 -17.70 -4.92
C THR A 149 21.57 -18.90 -4.97
N SER A 150 22.89 -18.66 -4.95
CA SER A 150 23.92 -19.72 -4.97
C SER A 150 24.43 -20.13 -3.58
N THR A 151 23.87 -19.56 -2.51
CA THR A 151 24.11 -19.96 -1.10
C THR A 151 22.86 -20.60 -0.52
#